data_AF-A0A2B4SFU2-F1
#
_entry.id   AF-A0A2B4SFU2-F1
#
_cell.length_a   1.000
_cell.length_b   1.000
_cell.length_c   1.000
_cell.angle_alpha   90.00
_cell.angle_beta   90.00
_cell.angle_gamma   90.00
#
_symmetry.space_group_name_H-M   'P 1'
#
loop_
_entity.id
_entity.type
_entity.pdbx_description
1 polymer ?
#
loop_
_entity_poly.entity_id
_entity_poly.type
_entity_poly.pdbx_seq_one_letter_code
_entity_poly.pdbx_strand_id
1 'polypeptide(L)'
;MCGNEVRVPKQDETVDCFVFPSSRKLRIENHVLCYDQAKKTPRWVLEHLTRDKVKGEANRIHSAFKPDPNIPAVFHSSNDDYWDSGWSRGHMAPASNNKYDQDAMNQTFLLSNIVPQNLDNNANYWYRLEAYCRSLTKRYSDVYIVSGPLYLPIEKDGKKMVQYEVIGANNVAVPTHLYKVILAEDKSKHSVLGAFVIPNEPVNFEKKLHEFQVSLEVLAQYSGLIFFPDFVAEEATDLCLTDGCKMLSKERMDMITFGRRLRNAPSSELLDNVWRELKETNLIPDSFTMDVYETRKRELQQKETQSETVNIAGEEVKENEIEKLT
;
A
#
# COMPACT_ATOMS: atom_id res chain seq x y z
N MET A 1 5.67 -7.88 -41.44
CA MET A 1 4.49 -8.49 -42.06
C MET A 1 4.83 -9.95 -42.30
N CYS A 2 4.30 -10.88 -41.49
CA CYS A 2 4.50 -12.31 -41.74
C CYS A 2 3.42 -12.78 -42.73
N GLY A 3 3.87 -13.31 -43.87
CA GLY A 3 3.02 -13.86 -44.91
C GLY A 3 2.41 -15.20 -44.50
N ASN A 4 1.21 -15.44 -45.02
CA ASN A 4 0.47 -16.70 -44.91
C ASN A 4 1.12 -17.78 -45.77
N GLU A 5 2.09 -18.51 -45.25
CA GLU A 5 2.43 -19.85 -45.77
C GLU A 5 2.70 -20.79 -44.60
N VAL A 6 1.90 -21.86 -44.51
CA VAL A 6 2.08 -22.95 -43.55
C VAL A 6 3.31 -23.76 -43.97
N ARG A 7 4.45 -23.53 -43.31
CA ARG A 7 5.63 -24.39 -43.44
C ARG A 7 5.53 -25.55 -42.46
N VAL A 8 5.62 -26.77 -42.98
CA VAL A 8 5.86 -27.98 -42.18
C VAL A 8 7.29 -27.90 -41.64
N PRO A 9 7.52 -27.90 -40.33
CA PRO A 9 8.85 -27.69 -39.76
C PRO A 9 9.74 -28.92 -39.99
N LYS A 10 11.01 -28.68 -40.36
CA LYS A 10 12.04 -29.71 -40.44
C LYS A 10 12.44 -30.13 -39.01
N GLN A 11 12.84 -31.38 -38.92
CA GLN A 11 13.08 -32.16 -37.70
C GLN A 11 14.35 -31.69 -36.96
N ASP A 12 14.33 -30.45 -36.46
CA ASP A 12 15.18 -29.90 -35.36
C ASP A 12 14.89 -28.40 -35.04
N GLU A 13 13.91 -27.75 -35.69
CA GLU A 13 13.52 -26.34 -35.42
C GLU A 13 12.07 -26.19 -34.93
N THR A 14 11.53 -27.18 -34.22
CA THR A 14 10.08 -27.25 -33.95
C THR A 14 9.63 -26.59 -32.64
N VAL A 15 10.53 -26.31 -31.70
CA VAL A 15 10.15 -25.79 -30.36
C VAL A 15 10.18 -24.26 -30.31
N ASP A 16 11.02 -23.60 -31.10
CA ASP A 16 11.19 -22.13 -31.08
C ASP A 16 10.16 -21.36 -31.93
N CYS A 17 9.36 -22.06 -32.75
CA CYS A 17 8.35 -21.45 -33.61
C CYS A 17 7.02 -21.13 -32.89
N PHE A 18 6.85 -21.60 -31.66
CA PHE A 18 5.70 -21.27 -30.82
C PHE A 18 6.16 -20.36 -29.69
N VAL A 19 5.62 -19.13 -29.65
CA VAL A 19 5.89 -18.14 -28.60
C VAL A 19 5.74 -18.82 -27.22
N PHE A 20 6.83 -18.89 -26.46
CA PHE A 20 6.84 -19.49 -25.12
C PHE A 20 5.74 -18.89 -24.23
N PRO A 21 5.11 -19.68 -23.35
CA PRO A 21 4.19 -19.15 -22.34
C PRO A 21 4.86 -18.02 -21.55
N SER A 22 4.38 -16.78 -21.73
CA SER A 22 5.05 -15.60 -21.17
C SER A 22 4.48 -15.21 -19.80
N SER A 23 5.31 -15.13 -18.78
CA SER A 23 5.03 -14.35 -17.57
C SER A 23 5.44 -12.89 -17.79
N ARG A 24 4.48 -11.95 -17.72
CA ARG A 24 4.72 -10.55 -18.07
C ARG A 24 5.22 -9.74 -16.87
N LYS A 25 6.42 -9.14 -17.00
CA LYS A 25 6.86 -8.04 -16.14
C LYS A 25 6.17 -6.75 -16.61
N LEU A 26 5.59 -6.01 -15.68
CA LEU A 26 4.97 -4.71 -15.94
C LEU A 26 5.82 -3.63 -15.27
N ARG A 27 6.18 -2.60 -16.04
CA ARG A 27 6.89 -1.42 -15.53
C ARG A 27 5.89 -0.27 -15.46
N ILE A 28 5.76 0.32 -14.28
CA ILE A 28 4.72 1.30 -13.95
C ILE A 28 5.42 2.47 -13.23
N GLU A 29 5.77 3.53 -13.96
CA GLU A 29 6.47 4.75 -13.48
C GLU A 29 7.48 4.55 -12.33
N ASN A 30 7.02 4.57 -11.07
CA ASN A 30 7.85 4.48 -9.86
C ASN A 30 7.91 3.09 -9.20
N HIS A 31 7.27 2.08 -9.77
CA HIS A 31 7.41 0.68 -9.35
C HIS A 31 7.44 -0.29 -10.54
N VAL A 32 8.02 -1.45 -10.32
CA VAL A 32 8.03 -2.55 -11.29
C VAL A 32 7.39 -3.74 -10.62
N LEU A 33 6.57 -4.49 -11.35
CA LEU A 33 5.96 -5.69 -10.79
C LEU A 33 6.00 -6.86 -11.76
N CYS A 34 5.94 -8.06 -11.20
CA CYS A 34 5.66 -9.28 -11.95
C CYS A 34 4.28 -9.77 -11.51
N TYR A 35 3.34 -9.89 -12.45
CA TYR A 35 1.97 -10.25 -12.13
C TYR A 35 1.73 -11.76 -12.27
N ASP A 36 1.12 -12.38 -11.27
CA ASP A 36 0.67 -13.77 -11.32
C ASP A 36 -0.74 -13.82 -11.92
N GLN A 37 -0.83 -14.11 -13.21
CA GLN A 37 -2.09 -14.19 -13.94
C GLN A 37 -3.04 -15.28 -13.39
N ALA A 38 -2.52 -16.32 -12.73
CA ALA A 38 -3.33 -17.38 -12.16
C ALA A 38 -3.95 -16.91 -10.83
N LYS A 39 -3.16 -16.24 -9.99
CA LYS A 39 -3.58 -15.76 -8.66
C LYS A 39 -4.26 -14.39 -8.66
N LYS A 40 -4.16 -13.67 -9.77
CA LYS A 40 -4.71 -12.31 -9.95
C LYS A 40 -4.10 -11.27 -8.99
N THR A 41 -2.87 -11.52 -8.54
CA THR A 41 -2.10 -10.70 -7.59
C THR A 41 -0.65 -10.52 -8.10
N PRO A 42 0.09 -9.50 -7.62
CA PRO A 42 1.52 -9.42 -7.92
C PRO A 42 2.26 -10.60 -7.30
N ARG A 43 3.22 -11.18 -8.01
CA ARG A 43 4.23 -12.08 -7.43
C ARG A 43 5.26 -11.29 -6.62
N TRP A 44 5.66 -10.13 -7.13
CA TRP A 44 6.51 -9.16 -6.45
C TRP A 44 6.28 -7.77 -7.03
N VAL A 45 6.52 -6.75 -6.21
CA VAL A 45 6.55 -5.33 -6.57
C VAL A 45 7.83 -4.72 -6.01
N LEU A 46 8.65 -4.13 -6.88
CA LEU A 46 9.88 -3.41 -6.56
C LEU A 46 9.63 -1.90 -6.65
N GLU A 47 10.02 -1.17 -5.62
CA GLU A 47 9.97 0.29 -5.56
C GLU A 47 11.33 0.85 -5.09
N HIS A 48 11.61 2.11 -5.45
CA HIS A 48 12.81 2.84 -5.02
C HIS A 48 12.39 4.17 -4.41
N LEU A 49 12.74 4.37 -3.14
CA LEU A 49 12.43 5.57 -2.40
C LEU A 49 13.67 6.45 -2.23
N THR A 50 13.44 7.73 -2.37
CA THR A 50 14.36 8.79 -1.98
C THR A 50 13.61 9.76 -1.07
N ARG A 51 14.34 10.67 -0.42
CA ARG A 51 13.74 11.72 0.42
C ARG A 51 12.73 12.59 -0.35
N ASP A 52 12.91 12.74 -1.66
CA ASP A 52 12.07 13.59 -2.49
C ASP A 52 10.79 12.87 -2.94
N LYS A 53 10.88 11.57 -3.27
CA LYS A 53 9.70 10.77 -3.68
C LYS A 53 8.63 10.65 -2.59
N VAL A 54 9.05 10.60 -1.32
CA VAL A 54 8.12 10.45 -0.17
C VAL A 54 7.49 11.77 0.30
N LYS A 55 7.74 12.88 -0.41
CA LYS A 55 7.19 14.21 -0.12
C LYS A 55 6.46 14.78 -1.33
N GLY A 56 5.54 15.71 -1.08
CA GLY A 56 4.77 16.39 -2.11
C GLY A 56 3.27 16.38 -1.82
N GLU A 57 2.52 16.98 -2.73
CA GLU A 57 1.10 17.31 -2.54
C GLU A 57 0.15 16.24 -3.11
N ALA A 58 0.67 15.16 -3.72
CA ALA A 58 -0.18 14.10 -4.24
C ALA A 58 -1.07 13.53 -3.13
N ASN A 59 -2.36 13.36 -3.44
CA ASN A 59 -3.37 13.01 -2.47
C ASN A 59 -4.18 11.80 -2.94
N ARG A 60 -4.14 10.75 -2.11
CA ARG A 60 -4.83 9.47 -2.36
C ARG A 60 -6.34 9.60 -2.48
N ILE A 61 -6.94 10.69 -2.02
CA ILE A 61 -8.38 10.94 -2.18
C ILE A 61 -8.77 11.09 -3.65
N HIS A 62 -7.82 11.47 -4.51
CA HIS A 62 -8.00 11.60 -5.96
C HIS A 62 -7.68 10.30 -6.71
N SER A 63 -7.33 9.23 -6.00
CA SER A 63 -7.00 7.93 -6.59
C SER A 63 -8.13 6.93 -6.37
N ALA A 64 -8.37 6.10 -7.38
CA ALA A 64 -9.41 5.07 -7.34
C ALA A 64 -8.85 3.72 -7.77
N PHE A 65 -9.26 2.67 -7.05
CA PHE A 65 -8.90 1.30 -7.42
C PHE A 65 -9.54 0.92 -8.74
N LYS A 66 -8.75 0.38 -9.66
CA LYS A 66 -9.23 -0.06 -10.98
C LYS A 66 -8.36 -1.19 -11.55
N PRO A 67 -8.92 -2.05 -12.42
CA PRO A 67 -8.13 -3.04 -13.14
C PRO A 67 -6.97 -2.39 -13.91
N ASP A 68 -5.86 -3.11 -14.04
CA ASP A 68 -4.70 -2.65 -14.82
C ASP A 68 -4.97 -2.83 -16.33
N PRO A 69 -5.02 -1.74 -17.12
CA PRO A 69 -5.30 -1.83 -18.56
C PRO A 69 -4.21 -2.58 -19.34
N ASN A 70 -3.02 -2.80 -18.75
CA ASN A 70 -1.92 -3.51 -19.40
C ASN A 70 -2.00 -5.04 -19.25
N ILE A 71 -2.92 -5.53 -18.41
CA ILE A 71 -3.18 -6.96 -18.23
C ILE A 71 -4.34 -7.37 -19.15
N PRO A 72 -4.30 -8.54 -19.82
CA PRO A 72 -5.46 -9.05 -20.55
C PRO A 72 -6.66 -9.25 -19.61
N ALA A 73 -7.87 -8.87 -20.04
CA ALA A 73 -9.06 -8.87 -19.19
C ALA A 73 -9.37 -10.23 -18.52
N VAL A 74 -9.07 -11.34 -19.19
CA VAL A 74 -9.23 -12.70 -18.65
C VAL A 74 -8.36 -12.99 -17.41
N PHE A 75 -7.37 -12.14 -17.16
CA PHE A 75 -6.45 -12.22 -16.03
C PHE A 75 -6.61 -11.06 -15.06
N HIS A 76 -7.66 -10.25 -15.16
CA HIS A 76 -7.93 -9.16 -14.23
C HIS A 76 -8.46 -9.68 -12.88
N SER A 77 -8.12 -8.94 -11.83
CA SER A 77 -9.00 -8.78 -10.67
C SER A 77 -9.83 -7.51 -10.85
N SER A 78 -11.03 -7.48 -10.29
CA SER A 78 -11.95 -6.34 -10.31
C SER A 78 -12.25 -5.86 -8.89
N ASN A 79 -12.88 -4.69 -8.75
CA ASN A 79 -13.31 -4.22 -7.42
C ASN A 79 -14.39 -5.13 -6.81
N ASP A 80 -15.21 -5.77 -7.64
CA ASP A 80 -16.29 -6.65 -7.18
C ASP A 80 -15.75 -7.91 -6.51
N ASP A 81 -14.54 -8.37 -6.89
CA ASP A 81 -13.90 -9.50 -6.21
C ASP A 81 -13.53 -9.19 -4.76
N TYR A 82 -13.26 -7.92 -4.45
CA TYR A 82 -12.89 -7.46 -3.11
C TYR A 82 -14.09 -6.95 -2.31
N TRP A 83 -15.17 -6.56 -2.97
CA TRP A 83 -16.35 -6.02 -2.29
C TRP A 83 -17.01 -7.11 -1.47
N ASP A 84 -17.27 -6.83 -0.18
CA ASP A 84 -17.89 -7.76 0.77
C ASP A 84 -17.18 -9.12 0.96
N SER A 85 -15.91 -9.23 0.55
CA SER A 85 -15.13 -10.47 0.68
C SER A 85 -14.56 -10.70 2.09
N GLY A 86 -14.67 -9.70 2.98
CA GLY A 86 -13.96 -9.69 4.27
C GLY A 86 -12.47 -9.30 4.18
N TRP A 87 -11.94 -9.05 2.97
CA TRP A 87 -10.56 -8.64 2.75
C TRP A 87 -10.45 -7.22 2.20
N SER A 88 -9.45 -6.46 2.65
CA SER A 88 -9.14 -5.15 2.08
C SER A 88 -8.29 -5.25 0.81
N ARG A 89 -8.27 -4.17 0.03
CA ARG A 89 -7.32 -3.96 -1.07
C ARG A 89 -5.97 -3.48 -0.51
N GLY A 90 -5.07 -4.41 -0.25
CA GLY A 90 -3.73 -4.18 0.32
C GLY A 90 -2.71 -3.80 -0.74
N HIS A 91 -2.01 -2.67 -0.57
CA HIS A 91 -0.98 -2.21 -1.50
C HIS A 91 0.36 -2.90 -1.23
N MET A 92 1.05 -3.33 -2.29
CA MET A 92 2.46 -3.77 -2.17
C MET A 92 3.42 -2.57 -2.27
N ALA A 93 3.28 -1.74 -3.32
CA ALA A 93 3.84 -0.39 -3.39
C ALA A 93 2.80 0.62 -2.88
N PRO A 94 3.00 1.28 -1.72
CA PRO A 94 1.98 2.09 -1.10
C PRO A 94 1.89 3.49 -1.71
N ALA A 95 0.67 4.04 -1.75
CA ALA A 95 0.40 5.39 -2.25
C ALA A 95 1.27 6.47 -1.58
N SER A 96 1.51 6.36 -0.26
CA SER A 96 2.30 7.34 0.52
C SER A 96 3.78 7.42 0.11
N ASN A 97 4.28 6.46 -0.67
CA ASN A 97 5.65 6.48 -1.19
C ASN A 97 5.78 7.29 -2.49
N ASN A 98 4.65 7.73 -3.05
CA ASN A 98 4.54 8.45 -4.32
C ASN A 98 3.95 9.85 -4.11
N LYS A 99 4.36 10.53 -3.04
CA LYS A 99 3.81 11.84 -2.69
C LYS A 99 4.23 12.95 -3.66
N TYR A 100 5.32 12.73 -4.38
CA TYR A 100 5.91 13.67 -5.32
C TYR A 100 5.10 13.86 -6.59
N ASP A 101 4.30 12.86 -6.97
CA ASP A 101 3.61 12.83 -8.25
C ASP A 101 2.25 12.11 -8.14
N GLN A 102 1.20 12.75 -8.63
CA GLN A 102 -0.17 12.24 -8.51
C GLN A 102 -0.43 11.05 -9.43
N ASP A 103 0.21 10.99 -10.60
CA ASP A 103 0.03 9.88 -11.54
C ASP A 103 0.75 8.63 -11.06
N ALA A 104 1.95 8.76 -10.52
CA ALA A 104 2.65 7.69 -9.84
C ALA A 104 1.84 7.15 -8.66
N MET A 105 1.19 8.03 -7.88
CA MET A 105 0.27 7.62 -6.82
C MET A 105 -0.95 6.89 -7.38
N ASN A 106 -1.60 7.43 -8.41
CA ASN A 106 -2.77 6.82 -9.05
C ASN A 106 -2.46 5.41 -9.56
N GLN A 107 -1.25 5.20 -10.08
CA GLN A 107 -0.81 3.90 -10.57
C GLN A 107 -0.65 2.85 -9.45
N THR A 108 -0.40 3.26 -8.20
CA THR A 108 -0.42 2.31 -7.07
C THR A 108 -1.80 1.73 -6.78
N PHE A 109 -2.87 2.37 -7.27
CA PHE A 109 -4.26 1.88 -7.13
C PHE A 109 -4.68 0.92 -8.25
N LEU A 110 -3.80 0.61 -9.20
CA LEU A 110 -4.05 -0.47 -10.15
C LEU A 110 -4.08 -1.81 -9.41
N LEU A 111 -5.09 -2.64 -9.66
CA LEU A 111 -5.27 -3.92 -8.97
C LEU A 111 -4.13 -4.92 -9.23
N SER A 112 -3.24 -4.65 -10.19
CA SER A 112 -1.98 -5.38 -10.39
C SER A 112 -0.99 -5.24 -9.25
N ASN A 113 -1.09 -4.17 -8.44
CA ASN A 113 -0.30 -3.90 -7.24
C ASN A 113 -0.98 -4.39 -5.93
N ILE A 114 -2.17 -4.98 -6.03
CA ILE A 114 -3.06 -5.21 -4.89
C ILE A 114 -3.17 -6.70 -4.55
N VAL A 115 -3.23 -6.99 -3.25
CA VAL A 115 -3.56 -8.31 -2.72
C VAL A 115 -4.75 -8.21 -1.75
N PRO A 116 -5.54 -9.29 -1.56
CA PRO A 116 -6.47 -9.38 -0.44
C PRO A 116 -5.71 -9.36 0.88
N GLN A 117 -5.88 -8.31 1.68
CA GLN A 117 -5.14 -8.14 2.93
C GLN A 117 -6.09 -7.97 4.10
N ASN A 118 -5.77 -8.62 5.23
CA ASN A 118 -6.54 -8.49 6.45
C ASN A 118 -6.62 -7.00 6.86
N LEU A 119 -7.83 -6.53 7.23
CA LEU A 119 -8.07 -5.11 7.47
C LEU A 119 -7.20 -4.55 8.60
N ASP A 120 -7.05 -5.30 9.69
CA ASP A 120 -6.21 -4.89 10.83
C ASP A 120 -4.73 -4.87 10.42
N ASN A 121 -4.27 -5.93 9.74
CA ASN A 121 -2.91 -6.01 9.24
C ASN A 121 -2.55 -4.79 8.35
N ASN A 122 -3.40 -4.49 7.37
CA ASN A 122 -3.23 -3.39 6.42
C ASN A 122 -3.20 -2.03 7.14
N ALA A 123 -4.15 -1.78 8.03
CA ALA A 123 -4.28 -0.49 8.72
C ALA A 123 -3.23 -0.29 9.83
N ASN A 124 -2.69 -1.37 10.41
CA ASN A 124 -1.79 -1.34 11.56
C ASN A 124 -0.39 -1.83 11.22
N TYR A 125 -0.10 -3.12 11.39
CA TYR A 125 1.28 -3.63 11.38
C TYR A 125 1.99 -3.40 10.05
N TRP A 126 1.31 -3.66 8.93
CA TRP A 126 1.84 -3.43 7.59
C TRP A 126 2.09 -1.94 7.33
N TYR A 127 1.13 -1.08 7.70
CA TYR A 127 1.31 0.37 7.60
C TYR A 127 2.50 0.88 8.44
N ARG A 128 2.74 0.32 9.63
CA ARG A 128 3.91 0.66 10.47
C ARG A 128 5.22 0.28 9.77
N LEU A 129 5.26 -0.87 9.11
CA LEU A 129 6.40 -1.31 8.31
C LEU A 129 6.62 -0.40 7.09
N GLU A 130 5.56 -0.01 6.37
CA GLU A 130 5.65 0.97 5.29
C GLU A 130 6.14 2.34 5.78
N ALA A 131 5.67 2.79 6.94
CA ALA A 131 6.12 4.03 7.56
C ALA A 131 7.58 3.97 7.99
N TYR A 132 8.04 2.82 8.49
CA TYR A 132 9.44 2.57 8.78
C TYR A 132 10.30 2.67 7.50
N CYS A 133 9.85 2.05 6.40
CA CYS A 133 10.53 2.16 5.10
C CYS A 133 10.70 3.61 4.64
N ARG A 134 9.65 4.43 4.73
CA ARG A 134 9.74 5.87 4.44
C ARG A 134 10.67 6.60 5.41
N SER A 135 10.76 6.16 6.66
CA SER A 135 11.66 6.78 7.64
C SER A 135 13.14 6.56 7.34
N LEU A 136 13.48 5.47 6.64
CA LEU A 136 14.86 5.15 6.23
C LEU A 136 15.41 6.21 5.28
N THR A 137 14.58 6.83 4.44
CA THR A 137 15.02 7.89 3.49
C THR A 137 15.51 9.18 4.20
N LYS A 138 15.40 9.25 5.53
CA LYS A 138 16.00 10.33 6.33
C LYS A 138 17.48 10.07 6.65
N ARG A 139 17.93 8.81 6.57
CA ARG A 139 19.27 8.34 6.95
C ARG A 139 20.03 7.77 5.75
N TYR A 140 19.32 7.09 4.86
CA TYR A 140 19.83 6.50 3.62
C TYR A 140 19.40 7.35 2.42
N SER A 141 20.26 7.48 1.41
CA SER A 141 19.95 8.22 0.19
C SER A 141 18.99 7.45 -0.71
N ASP A 142 19.17 6.13 -0.75
CA ASP A 142 18.44 5.23 -1.63
C ASP A 142 17.87 4.07 -0.81
N VAL A 143 16.57 3.79 -0.97
CA VAL A 143 15.91 2.67 -0.30
C VAL A 143 15.13 1.87 -1.33
N TYR A 144 15.61 0.68 -1.65
CA TYR A 144 14.97 -0.27 -2.55
C TYR A 144 14.15 -1.26 -1.75
N ILE A 145 12.92 -1.50 -2.19
CA ILE A 145 11.98 -2.35 -1.45
C ILE A 145 11.31 -3.30 -2.42
N VAL A 146 11.33 -4.59 -2.08
CA VAL A 146 10.54 -5.62 -2.79
C VAL A 146 9.46 -6.14 -1.86
N SER A 147 8.21 -6.06 -2.27
CA SER A 147 7.06 -6.62 -1.54
C SER A 147 6.28 -7.62 -2.35
N GLY A 148 5.64 -8.57 -1.67
CA GLY A 148 4.74 -9.50 -2.34
C GLY A 148 4.02 -10.45 -1.39
N PRO A 149 3.08 -11.25 -1.91
CA PRO A 149 2.39 -12.31 -1.19
C PRO A 149 3.23 -13.60 -1.08
N LEU A 150 2.94 -14.40 -0.05
CA LEU A 150 3.39 -15.77 0.12
C LEU A 150 2.22 -16.70 0.46
N TYR A 151 2.37 -17.96 0.05
CA TYR A 151 1.43 -19.05 0.29
C TYR A 151 2.18 -20.18 0.98
N LEU A 152 2.36 -20.04 2.30
CA LEU A 152 3.19 -20.94 3.10
C LEU A 152 2.40 -22.18 3.53
N PRO A 153 3.07 -23.34 3.64
CA PRO A 153 2.41 -24.57 4.06
C PRO A 153 2.07 -24.54 5.55
N ILE A 154 0.97 -25.18 5.90
CA ILE A 154 0.64 -25.59 7.27
C ILE A 154 0.82 -27.10 7.41
N GLU A 155 1.17 -27.56 8.60
CA GLU A 155 1.16 -28.99 8.92
C GLU A 155 -0.20 -29.40 9.45
N LYS A 156 -0.82 -30.39 8.79
CA LYS A 156 -2.09 -30.97 9.20
C LYS A 156 -2.02 -32.48 8.99
N ASP A 157 -2.27 -33.24 10.06
CA ASP A 157 -2.22 -34.71 10.08
C ASP A 157 -0.88 -35.28 9.56
N GLY A 158 0.25 -34.64 9.93
CA GLY A 158 1.60 -35.05 9.53
C GLY A 158 1.95 -34.76 8.06
N LYS A 159 1.08 -34.07 7.31
CA LYS A 159 1.33 -33.64 5.93
C LYS A 159 1.43 -32.12 5.85
N LYS A 160 2.37 -31.63 5.03
CA LYS A 160 2.47 -30.22 4.68
C LYS A 160 1.49 -29.93 3.54
N MET A 161 0.59 -28.98 3.75
CA MET A 161 -0.40 -28.55 2.76
C MET A 161 -0.38 -27.03 2.65
N VAL A 162 -0.45 -26.52 1.42
CA VAL A 162 -0.68 -25.10 1.17
C VAL A 162 -2.18 -24.93 0.96
N GLN A 163 -2.82 -24.13 1.81
CA GLN A 163 -4.24 -23.81 1.73
C GLN A 163 -4.41 -22.30 1.81
N TYR A 164 -5.21 -21.75 0.91
CA TYR A 164 -5.57 -20.34 0.89
C TYR A 164 -6.96 -20.16 0.28
N GLU A 165 -7.63 -19.08 0.67
CA GLU A 165 -8.92 -18.68 0.11
C GLU A 165 -8.74 -18.03 -1.27
N VAL A 166 -9.74 -18.17 -2.13
CA VAL A 166 -9.89 -17.36 -3.34
C VAL A 166 -11.19 -16.58 -3.25
N ILE A 167 -11.17 -15.29 -3.62
CA ILE A 167 -12.33 -14.39 -3.49
C ILE A 167 -12.83 -13.94 -4.87
N GLY A 168 -14.13 -13.63 -4.93
CA GLY A 168 -14.77 -13.08 -6.13
C GLY A 168 -14.94 -14.07 -7.28
N ALA A 169 -15.56 -13.60 -8.36
CA ALA A 169 -15.78 -14.41 -9.56
C ALA A 169 -14.47 -14.73 -10.29
N ASN A 170 -13.44 -13.90 -10.12
CA ASN A 170 -12.13 -14.10 -10.75
C ASN A 170 -11.17 -14.98 -9.93
N ASN A 171 -11.59 -15.48 -8.77
CA ASN A 171 -10.80 -16.33 -7.86
C ASN A 171 -9.45 -15.68 -7.47
N VAL A 172 -9.50 -14.44 -6.98
CA VAL A 172 -8.29 -13.72 -6.53
C VAL A 172 -7.74 -14.39 -5.28
N ALA A 173 -6.47 -14.80 -5.30
CA ALA A 173 -5.88 -15.59 -4.22
C ALA A 173 -5.51 -14.73 -3.01
N VAL A 174 -6.03 -15.11 -1.84
CA VAL A 174 -5.71 -14.51 -0.54
C VAL A 174 -4.38 -15.05 -0.03
N PRO A 175 -3.33 -14.24 0.15
CA PRO A 175 -2.06 -14.73 0.66
C PRO A 175 -2.14 -15.09 2.15
N THR A 176 -1.38 -16.12 2.53
CA THR A 176 -1.21 -16.50 3.95
C THR A 176 -0.29 -15.52 4.69
N HIS A 177 0.72 -14.99 3.99
CA HIS A 177 1.74 -14.09 4.52
C HIS A 177 2.08 -13.05 3.46
N LEU A 178 2.64 -11.94 3.89
CA LEU A 178 3.24 -10.91 3.06
C LEU A 178 4.73 -10.84 3.38
N TYR A 179 5.54 -10.49 2.39
CA TYR A 179 6.95 -10.26 2.61
C TYR A 179 7.38 -8.86 2.20
N LYS A 180 8.46 -8.39 2.83
CA LYS A 180 9.17 -7.19 2.40
C LYS A 180 10.67 -7.42 2.51
N VAL A 181 11.41 -7.14 1.44
CA VAL A 181 12.87 -7.07 1.42
C VAL A 181 13.26 -5.61 1.28
N ILE A 182 14.14 -5.13 2.14
CA ILE A 182 14.59 -3.74 2.19
C ILE A 182 16.10 -3.73 2.02
N LEU A 183 16.58 -3.04 0.98
CA LEU A 183 17.98 -2.69 0.77
C LEU A 183 18.09 -1.17 0.84
N ALA A 184 18.91 -0.65 1.74
CA ALA A 184 19.11 0.80 1.85
C ALA A 184 20.59 1.17 1.78
N GLU A 185 20.93 2.19 1.00
CA GLU A 185 22.29 2.66 0.79
C GLU A 185 22.45 4.09 1.31
N ASP A 186 23.54 4.36 2.02
CA ASP A 186 23.93 5.72 2.35
C ASP A 186 24.69 6.39 1.18
N LYS A 187 25.03 7.68 1.33
CA LYS A 187 25.77 8.42 0.31
C LYS A 187 27.19 7.87 0.05
N SER A 188 27.74 7.12 1.00
CA SER A 188 29.04 6.47 0.92
C SER A 188 28.95 5.03 0.41
N LYS A 189 27.76 4.59 -0.03
CA LYS A 189 27.46 3.24 -0.51
C LYS A 189 27.60 2.14 0.54
N HIS A 190 27.51 2.48 1.83
CA HIS A 190 27.27 1.45 2.84
C HIS A 190 25.83 0.97 2.71
N SER A 191 25.68 -0.34 2.54
CA SER A 191 24.41 -0.99 2.34
C SER A 191 23.94 -1.69 3.60
N VAL A 192 22.65 -1.58 3.89
CA VAL A 192 21.97 -2.38 4.91
C VAL A 192 20.85 -3.19 4.26
N LEU A 193 20.65 -4.42 4.72
CA LEU A 193 19.66 -5.33 4.15
C LEU A 193 18.85 -6.05 5.23
N GLY A 194 17.54 -6.19 5.00
CA GLY A 194 16.65 -6.98 5.85
C GLY A 194 15.49 -7.58 5.06
N ALA A 195 15.10 -8.80 5.39
CA ALA A 195 13.95 -9.50 4.82
C ALA A 195 12.98 -9.90 5.91
N PHE A 196 11.68 -9.67 5.69
CA PHE A 196 10.63 -9.84 6.69
C PHE A 196 9.46 -10.62 6.11
N VAL A 197 8.89 -11.53 6.91
CA VAL A 197 7.69 -12.32 6.57
C VAL A 197 6.63 -12.10 7.64
N ILE A 198 5.54 -11.43 7.27
CA ILE A 198 4.45 -11.04 8.15
C ILE A 198 3.21 -11.88 7.83
N PRO A 199 2.53 -12.51 8.80
CA PRO A 199 1.28 -13.22 8.51
C PRO A 199 0.19 -12.23 8.07
N ASN A 200 -0.69 -12.66 7.16
CA ASN A 200 -1.81 -11.86 6.67
C ASN A 200 -3.01 -11.91 7.63
N GLU A 201 -2.75 -11.56 8.89
CA GLU A 201 -3.69 -11.60 10.00
C GLU A 201 -3.39 -10.45 10.98
N PRO A 202 -4.24 -10.18 11.97
CA PRO A 202 -3.97 -9.17 13.00
C PRO A 202 -2.66 -9.49 13.74
N VAL A 203 -1.76 -8.51 13.84
CA VAL A 203 -0.47 -8.67 14.53
C VAL A 203 -0.40 -7.72 15.72
N ASN A 204 -0.12 -8.27 16.91
CA ASN A 204 -0.02 -7.50 18.14
C ASN A 204 1.05 -6.40 18.04
N PHE A 205 0.74 -5.20 18.54
CA PHE A 205 1.62 -4.03 18.54
C PHE A 205 2.96 -4.26 19.25
N GLU A 206 2.98 -5.13 20.27
CA GLU A 206 4.18 -5.49 21.04
C GLU A 206 5.20 -6.29 20.23
N LYS A 207 4.75 -6.95 19.15
CA LYS A 207 5.64 -7.72 18.29
C LYS A 207 6.60 -6.79 17.55
N LYS A 208 7.89 -6.98 17.76
CA LYS A 208 8.96 -6.18 17.16
C LYS A 208 9.25 -6.69 15.75
N LEU A 209 9.67 -5.78 14.85
CA LEU A 209 9.91 -6.13 13.45
C LEU A 209 10.96 -7.25 13.28
N HIS A 210 12.00 -7.27 14.13
CA HIS A 210 13.04 -8.31 14.08
C HIS A 210 12.49 -9.73 14.39
N GLU A 211 11.36 -9.87 15.08
CA GLU A 211 10.73 -11.18 15.32
C GLU A 211 10.20 -11.82 14.03
N PHE A 212 10.00 -11.02 12.98
CA PHE A 212 9.56 -11.47 11.67
C PHE A 212 10.69 -11.45 10.63
N GLN A 213 11.92 -11.18 11.07
CA GLN A 213 13.08 -11.16 10.18
C GLN A 213 13.46 -12.60 9.82
N VAL A 214 13.75 -12.82 8.53
CA VAL A 214 14.23 -14.08 7.99
C VAL A 214 15.48 -13.83 7.14
N SER A 215 16.25 -14.87 6.85
CA SER A 215 17.33 -14.75 5.87
C SER A 215 16.75 -14.60 4.46
N LEU A 216 17.52 -13.99 3.55
CA LEU A 216 17.17 -13.94 2.13
C LEU A 216 17.01 -15.35 1.54
N GLU A 217 17.82 -16.31 1.99
CA GLU A 217 17.74 -17.69 1.54
C GLU A 217 16.39 -18.33 1.89
N VAL A 218 15.93 -18.18 3.14
CA VAL A 218 14.63 -18.69 3.57
C VAL A 218 13.50 -18.04 2.77
N LEU A 219 13.55 -16.73 2.57
CA LEU A 219 12.55 -16.04 1.77
C LEU A 219 12.58 -16.47 0.29
N ALA A 220 13.77 -16.70 -0.28
CA ALA A 220 13.93 -17.20 -1.64
C ALA A 220 13.32 -18.60 -1.79
N GLN A 221 13.52 -19.48 -0.82
CA GLN A 221 12.89 -20.81 -0.78
C GLN A 221 11.36 -20.72 -0.73
N TYR A 222 10.81 -19.81 0.08
CA TYR A 222 9.36 -19.63 0.21
C TYR A 222 8.69 -18.99 -1.02
N SER A 223 9.38 -18.06 -1.68
CA SER A 223 8.82 -17.27 -2.79
C SER A 223 9.17 -17.84 -4.18
N GLY A 224 10.21 -18.66 -4.26
CA GLY A 224 10.84 -19.06 -5.52
C GLY A 224 11.41 -17.86 -6.29
N LEU A 225 11.91 -16.84 -5.58
CA LEU A 225 12.48 -15.62 -6.16
C LEU A 225 13.92 -15.44 -5.70
N ILE A 226 14.73 -14.82 -6.57
CA ILE A 226 16.05 -14.29 -6.21
C ILE A 226 15.89 -12.78 -6.10
N PHE A 227 16.26 -12.21 -4.95
CA PHE A 227 16.14 -10.78 -4.67
C PHE A 227 17.48 -10.10 -4.92
N PHE A 228 17.45 -8.97 -5.63
CA PHE A 228 18.64 -8.19 -5.99
C PHE A 228 19.78 -9.05 -6.58
N PRO A 229 19.55 -9.75 -7.70
CA PRO A 229 20.54 -10.70 -8.26
C PRO A 229 21.87 -10.05 -8.66
N ASP A 230 21.86 -8.74 -8.94
CA ASP A 230 23.04 -7.97 -9.30
C ASP A 230 23.75 -7.35 -8.06
N PHE A 231 23.23 -7.60 -6.86
CA PHE A 231 23.79 -7.13 -5.59
C PHE A 231 24.38 -8.29 -4.79
N VAL A 232 25.62 -8.13 -4.32
CA VAL A 232 26.27 -9.13 -3.47
C VAL A 232 25.74 -8.96 -2.05
N ALA A 233 24.78 -9.80 -1.65
CA ALA A 233 24.07 -9.66 -0.38
C ALA A 233 25.01 -9.61 0.84
N GLU A 234 26.17 -10.28 0.76
CA GLU A 234 27.22 -10.31 1.79
C GLU A 234 27.90 -8.95 2.01
N GLU A 235 27.79 -8.01 1.08
CA GLU A 235 28.33 -6.64 1.23
C GLU A 235 27.43 -5.75 2.10
N ALA A 236 26.16 -6.14 2.33
CA ALA A 236 25.25 -5.40 3.20
C ALA A 236 25.37 -5.87 4.66
N THR A 237 25.34 -4.91 5.59
CA THR A 237 25.14 -5.25 7.01
C THR A 237 23.67 -5.48 7.30
N ASP A 238 23.37 -6.19 8.40
CA ASP A 238 21.99 -6.44 8.81
C ASP A 238 21.27 -5.13 9.16
N LEU A 239 20.10 -4.91 8.56
CA LEU A 239 19.28 -3.71 8.74
C LEU A 239 18.84 -3.52 10.19
N CYS A 240 18.43 -4.58 10.87
CA CYS A 240 17.93 -4.47 12.24
C CYS A 240 19.06 -4.30 13.25
N LEU A 241 20.24 -4.86 13.00
CA LEU A 241 21.43 -4.60 13.83
C LEU A 241 21.96 -3.17 13.63
N THR A 242 21.89 -2.64 12.41
CA THR A 242 22.47 -1.33 12.07
C THR A 242 21.51 -0.16 12.35
N ASP A 243 20.27 -0.24 11.85
CA ASP A 243 19.26 0.82 11.97
C ASP A 243 18.33 0.65 13.20
N GLY A 244 18.25 -0.58 13.74
CA GLY A 244 17.47 -0.91 14.92
C GLY A 244 16.03 -1.34 14.65
N CYS A 245 15.54 -1.31 13.39
CA CYS A 245 14.20 -1.78 12.99
C CYS A 245 13.05 -1.26 13.88
N LYS A 246 13.17 -0.01 14.35
CA LYS A 246 12.20 0.61 15.27
C LYS A 246 11.02 1.17 14.49
N MET A 247 9.93 0.42 14.47
CA MET A 247 8.65 0.87 13.93
C MET A 247 7.96 1.88 14.86
N LEU A 248 6.96 2.59 14.32
CA LEU A 248 6.11 3.50 15.12
C LEU A 248 5.52 2.78 16.33
N SER A 249 5.49 3.45 17.48
CA SER A 249 4.83 2.92 18.69
C SER A 249 3.31 2.97 18.56
N LYS A 250 2.60 2.31 19.48
CA LYS A 250 1.14 2.35 19.55
C LYS A 250 0.66 3.78 19.77
N GLU A 251 1.26 4.50 20.70
CA GLU A 251 0.92 5.90 21.00
C GLU A 251 1.07 6.79 19.77
N ARG A 252 2.16 6.62 19.01
CA ARG A 252 2.37 7.42 17.80
C ARG A 252 1.37 7.04 16.69
N MET A 253 0.99 5.76 16.59
CA MET A 253 -0.05 5.30 15.67
C MET A 253 -1.43 5.87 16.03
N ASP A 254 -1.80 5.82 17.31
CA ASP A 254 -3.05 6.37 17.82
C ASP A 254 -3.12 7.88 17.55
N MET A 255 -2.02 8.61 17.78
CA MET A 255 -1.92 10.04 17.43
C MET A 255 -2.12 10.33 15.93
N ILE A 256 -1.55 9.50 15.04
CA ILE A 256 -1.77 9.64 13.59
C ILE A 256 -3.24 9.40 13.25
N THR A 257 -3.87 8.41 13.87
CA THR A 257 -5.29 8.08 13.68
C THR A 257 -6.18 9.23 14.13
N PHE A 258 -5.95 9.78 15.33
CA PHE A 258 -6.65 10.96 15.82
C PHE A 258 -6.45 12.16 14.89
N GLY A 259 -5.21 12.46 14.48
CA GLY A 259 -4.93 13.56 13.54
C GLY A 259 -5.67 13.44 12.21
N ARG A 260 -5.85 12.20 11.69
CA ARG A 260 -6.66 11.95 10.49
C ARG A 260 -8.15 12.17 10.73
N ARG A 261 -8.69 11.67 11.86
CA ARG A 261 -10.09 11.85 12.25
C ARG A 261 -10.43 13.34 12.44
N LEU A 262 -9.54 14.09 13.10
CA LEU A 262 -9.66 15.53 13.27
C LEU A 262 -9.71 16.24 11.92
N ARG A 263 -8.71 16.02 11.06
CA ARG A 263 -8.63 16.67 9.74
C ARG A 263 -9.86 16.41 8.86
N ASN A 264 -10.42 15.21 8.94
CA ASN A 264 -11.52 14.78 8.09
C ASN A 264 -12.89 14.90 8.77
N ALA A 265 -12.97 15.50 9.96
CA ALA A 265 -14.24 15.68 10.67
C ALA A 265 -15.22 16.50 9.80
N PRO A 266 -16.45 16.03 9.57
CA PRO A 266 -17.37 16.68 8.64
C PRO A 266 -18.16 17.85 9.26
N SER A 267 -18.23 17.93 10.59
CA SER A 267 -18.93 18.98 11.34
C SER A 267 -18.17 19.38 12.60
N SER A 268 -18.47 20.57 13.14
CA SER A 268 -17.86 21.09 14.36
C SER A 268 -18.11 20.17 15.56
N GLU A 269 -19.32 19.61 15.68
CA GLU A 269 -19.67 18.65 16.72
C GLU A 269 -18.81 17.39 16.69
N LEU A 270 -18.65 16.78 15.50
CA LEU A 270 -17.84 15.57 15.35
C LEU A 270 -16.35 15.87 15.58
N LEU A 271 -15.87 17.05 15.18
CA LEU A 271 -14.50 17.50 15.47
C LEU A 271 -14.26 17.58 16.99
N ASP A 272 -15.17 18.21 17.72
CA ASP A 272 -15.07 18.37 19.17
C ASP A 272 -15.21 17.04 19.92
N ASN A 273 -16.02 16.10 19.42
CA ASN A 273 -16.12 14.76 19.97
C ASN A 273 -14.80 14.00 19.83
N VAL A 274 -14.16 14.02 18.65
CA VAL A 274 -12.83 13.41 18.45
C VAL A 274 -11.78 14.06 19.36
N TRP A 275 -11.85 15.37 19.54
CA TRP A 275 -10.96 16.10 20.43
C TRP A 275 -11.14 15.72 21.91
N ARG A 276 -12.38 15.53 22.34
CA ARG A 276 -12.70 15.08 23.70
C ARG A 276 -12.19 13.66 23.94
N GLU A 277 -12.45 12.74 23.01
CA GLU A 277 -11.92 11.37 23.07
C GLU A 277 -10.39 11.36 23.22
N LEU A 278 -9.68 12.19 22.44
CA LEU A 278 -8.22 12.30 22.54
C LEU A 278 -7.78 12.75 23.94
N LYS A 279 -8.48 13.70 24.56
CA LYS A 279 -8.18 14.21 25.91
C LYS A 279 -8.47 13.20 27.03
N GLU A 280 -9.37 12.25 26.79
CA GLU A 280 -9.66 11.15 27.73
C GLU A 280 -8.59 10.06 27.69
N THR A 281 -7.74 10.05 26.66
CA THR A 281 -6.58 9.17 26.61
C THR A 281 -5.40 9.73 27.41
N ASN A 282 -4.42 8.89 27.74
CA ASN A 282 -3.14 9.31 28.32
C ASN A 282 -2.16 9.89 27.28
N LEU A 283 -2.62 10.19 26.06
CA LEU A 283 -1.77 10.74 24.99
C LEU A 283 -1.65 12.25 25.15
N ILE A 284 -0.43 12.77 24.95
CA ILE A 284 -0.17 14.21 24.95
C ILE A 284 -0.17 14.69 23.49
N PRO A 285 -1.14 15.53 23.08
CA PRO A 285 -1.17 16.06 21.71
C PRO A 285 0.07 16.92 21.42
N ASP A 286 0.75 16.65 20.31
CA ASP A 286 1.85 17.49 19.84
C ASP A 286 1.33 18.80 19.20
N SER A 287 2.21 19.78 19.02
CA SER A 287 1.87 21.08 18.43
C SER A 287 1.19 20.94 17.06
N PHE A 288 1.61 19.93 16.28
CA PHE A 288 1.01 19.61 15.00
C PHE A 288 -0.45 19.15 15.14
N THR A 289 -0.75 18.27 16.09
CA THR A 289 -2.12 17.80 16.33
C THR A 289 -3.03 18.94 16.79
N MET A 290 -2.52 19.81 17.66
CA MET A 290 -3.23 21.03 18.08
C MET A 290 -3.55 21.92 16.88
N ASP A 291 -2.56 22.17 16.01
CA ASP A 291 -2.74 23.01 14.81
C ASP A 291 -3.77 22.42 13.82
N VAL A 292 -3.80 21.09 13.66
CA VAL A 292 -4.81 20.40 12.84
C VAL A 292 -6.21 20.64 13.40
N TYR A 293 -6.41 20.52 14.71
CA TYR A 293 -7.72 20.78 15.34
C TYR A 293 -8.14 22.24 15.14
N GLU A 294 -7.27 23.20 15.47
CA GLU A 294 -7.60 24.63 15.38
C GLU A 294 -7.85 25.09 13.94
N THR A 295 -7.07 24.59 12.98
CA THR A 295 -7.27 24.88 11.56
C THR A 295 -8.59 24.31 11.07
N ARG A 296 -8.90 23.05 11.40
CA ARG A 296 -10.15 22.43 10.97
C ARG A 296 -11.37 23.10 11.60
N LYS A 297 -11.27 23.52 12.86
CA LYS A 297 -12.34 24.24 13.56
C LYS A 297 -12.68 25.55 12.86
N ARG A 298 -11.66 26.34 12.49
CA ARG A 298 -11.82 27.58 11.73
C ARG A 298 -12.49 27.34 10.37
N GLU A 299 -12.07 26.30 9.64
CA GLU A 299 -12.68 25.94 8.35
C GLU A 299 -14.18 25.59 8.46
N LEU A 300 -14.56 24.83 9.48
CA LEU A 300 -15.96 24.41 9.69
C LEU A 300 -16.83 25.59 10.10
N GLN A 301 -16.35 26.45 11.01
CA GLN A 301 -17.06 27.67 11.40
C GLN A 301 -17.28 28.61 10.22
N GLN A 302 -16.27 28.81 9.37
CA GLN A 302 -16.41 29.63 8.16
C GLN A 302 -17.47 29.07 7.20
N LYS A 303 -17.54 27.74 7.04
CA LYS A 303 -18.56 27.09 6.21
C LYS A 303 -19.96 27.24 6.80
N GLU A 304 -20.12 27.12 8.11
CA GLU A 304 -21.38 27.32 8.81
C GLU A 304 -21.88 28.77 8.63
N THR A 305 -21.03 29.77 8.90
CA THR A 305 -21.38 31.19 8.70
C THR A 305 -21.71 31.52 7.24
N GLN A 306 -20.96 30.95 6.28
CA GLN A 306 -21.24 31.15 4.86
C GLN A 306 -22.58 30.53 4.45
N SER A 307 -22.93 29.37 5.00
CA SER A 307 -24.24 28.73 4.77
C SER A 307 -25.38 29.54 5.38
N GLU A 308 -25.21 30.11 6.57
CA GLU A 308 -26.21 30.97 7.22
C GLU A 308 -26.45 32.25 6.42
N THR A 309 -25.38 32.89 5.93
CA THR A 309 -25.48 34.12 5.11
C THR A 309 -26.21 33.86 3.79
N VAL A 310 -25.95 32.72 3.13
CA VAL A 310 -26.63 32.32 1.90
C VAL A 310 -28.12 32.04 2.15
N ASN A 311 -28.46 31.41 3.28
CA ASN A 311 -29.84 31.14 3.63
C ASN A 311 -30.63 32.44 3.90
N ILE A 312 -30.06 33.37 4.66
CA ILE A 312 -30.69 34.68 4.95
C ILE A 312 -30.92 35.46 3.64
N ALA A 313 -29.92 35.53 2.75
CA ALA A 313 -30.08 36.19 1.46
C ALA A 313 -31.14 35.51 0.57
N GLY A 314 -31.28 34.18 0.65
CA GLY A 314 -32.31 33.43 -0.08
C GLY A 314 -33.72 33.65 0.45
N GLU A 315 -33.88 33.87 1.77
CA GLU A 315 -35.14 34.23 2.41
C GLU A 315 -35.55 35.67 2.07
N GLU A 316 -34.62 36.63 2.13
CA GLU A 316 -34.89 38.03 1.74
C GLU A 316 -35.32 38.15 0.27
N VAL A 317 -34.75 37.36 -0.65
CA VAL A 317 -35.17 37.36 -2.07
C VAL A 317 -36.60 36.83 -2.23
N LYS A 318 -36.97 35.77 -1.50
CA LYS A 318 -38.33 35.22 -1.53
C LYS A 318 -39.35 36.18 -0.94
N GLU A 319 -39.00 36.87 0.15
CA GLU A 319 -39.88 37.84 0.80
C GLU A 319 -40.14 39.06 -0.11
N ASN A 320 -39.10 39.55 -0.79
CA ASN A 320 -39.21 40.63 -1.78
C ASN A 320 -39.98 40.24 -3.06
N GLU A 321 -39.99 38.96 -3.44
CA GLU A 321 -40.83 38.47 -4.55
C GLU A 321 -42.30 38.38 -4.16
N ILE A 322 -42.60 38.01 -2.91
CA ILE A 322 -43.97 37.95 -2.39
C ILE A 322 -44.58 39.35 -2.25
N GLU A 323 -43.82 40.34 -1.77
CA GLU A 323 -44.29 41.74 -1.69
C GLU A 323 -44.57 42.37 -3.07
N LYS A 324 -43.91 41.93 -4.14
CA LYS A 324 -44.17 42.42 -5.51
C LYS A 324 -45.43 41.82 -6.15
N LEU A 325 -46.03 40.81 -5.54
CA LEU A 325 -47.22 40.10 -6.03
C LEU A 325 -48.51 40.48 -5.28
N THR A 326 -48.44 41.36 -4.29
CA THR A 326 -49.58 41.90 -3.51
C THR A 326 -49.78 43.38 -3.76
#